data_AF-A0A1Y3KQI8-F1
#
_entry.id   AF-A0A1Y3KQI8-F1
#
_cell.length_a   1.000
_cell.length_b   1.000
_cell.length_c   1.000
_cell.angle_alpha   90.00
_cell.angle_beta   90.00
_cell.angle_gamma   90.00
#
_symmetry.space_group_name_H-M   'P 1'
#
loop_
_entity.id
_entity.type
_entity.pdbx_description
1 polymer ?
#
loop_
_entity_poly.entity_id
_entity_poly.type
_entity_poly.pdbx_seq_one_letter_code
_entity_poly.pdbx_strand_id
1 'polypeptide(L)'
;MLPHLIAPGFALLALASTLAIAAEPLRITGLQRCGDVLSAVQQQWCVSTRGLAQGTPGVHLDGHVLPAARVTRDGDTLRLNLDTARLDSGPLWLQDAGGQASNPVWLSLKASHVVPAGPGEVAKNMDGLTTYVDLVSLLIEERHDGLQEARRLADKYGAKVVGAIAPLNVYQLRLPVSDLVQRDAMVLRLGSEVSVDAVVIEESAPEKGEEREPADAQARPGGEEWAANRFMDAVNFYQRRIPARDAAVPVSPVRIGVIERDVDFDAPDFADYLGPCRGERPRTCLYARDADKPDGHGSTVAGVLAARWEQGGNTGFLRGLDPASPGFEVIVERNSDAGITANIAASVNLVEDGVRVLNWSWGIHRVGAKNVEGDEVDSLVRSGLAMSGYEELLEEFFLWLRKEHPDVVVINSAGNGASYSGTDEYRLPSSFVTEQLLVVGGHQRSERPVAVDDPAYVVKRAASNIDARVDITAAACVQASTAQADQRGEVHCGTSYATPMVAGVVAAMLSINPRLQPEQLRLLLRRSAMTLGGEGDFEPMDAEDLTAPILPSERNYQLNDKDVGRSARLDMHKALDLAVQSRDRVR
;
A
#
# COMPACT_ATOMS: atom_id res chain seq x y z
N MET A 1 -47.69 50.78 60.08
CA MET A 1 -46.68 49.85 60.61
C MET A 1 -46.80 48.55 59.83
N LEU A 2 -45.76 48.25 59.04
CA LEU A 2 -45.52 47.13 58.13
C LEU A 2 -46.62 46.65 57.17
N PRO A 3 -46.52 47.00 55.86
CA PRO A 3 -46.99 46.17 54.77
C PRO A 3 -45.85 45.27 54.24
N HIS A 4 -46.18 43.99 53.97
CA HIS A 4 -45.28 43.00 53.39
C HIS A 4 -45.12 43.17 51.87
N LEU A 5 -43.89 42.89 51.43
CA LEU A 5 -43.37 43.10 50.09
C LEU A 5 -44.02 42.25 49.00
N ILE A 6 -44.23 42.89 47.85
CA ILE A 6 -44.56 42.30 46.55
C ILE A 6 -43.25 41.86 45.89
N ALA A 7 -43.16 40.60 45.45
CA ALA A 7 -42.13 40.12 44.54
C ALA A 7 -42.78 39.72 43.20
N PRO A 8 -42.27 40.15 42.03
CA PRO A 8 -42.81 39.78 40.74
C PRO A 8 -42.26 38.44 40.27
N GLY A 9 -43.14 37.56 39.78
CA GLY A 9 -42.77 36.30 39.14
C GLY A 9 -42.18 36.53 37.75
N PHE A 10 -40.93 36.13 37.57
CA PHE A 10 -40.31 35.96 36.25
C PHE A 10 -40.80 34.64 35.63
N ALA A 11 -41.56 34.74 34.54
CA ALA A 11 -41.86 33.61 33.68
C ALA A 11 -40.64 33.35 32.77
N LEU A 12 -39.89 32.27 33.02
CA LEU A 12 -38.91 31.75 32.07
C LEU A 12 -39.66 31.04 30.93
N LEU A 13 -39.63 31.63 29.73
CA LEU A 13 -39.85 30.88 28.49
C LEU A 13 -38.64 29.99 28.25
N ALA A 14 -38.79 28.68 28.43
CA ALA A 14 -37.82 27.70 27.98
C ALA A 14 -37.95 27.55 26.46
N LEU A 15 -37.01 28.15 25.70
CA LEU A 15 -36.76 27.75 24.32
C LEU A 15 -36.14 26.35 24.35
N ALA A 16 -36.91 25.34 23.97
CA ALA A 16 -36.40 24.02 23.66
C ALA A 16 -35.64 24.09 22.33
N SER A 17 -34.35 24.38 22.40
CA SER A 17 -33.43 24.14 21.28
C SER A 17 -33.31 22.63 21.09
N THR A 18 -34.02 22.06 20.13
CA THR A 18 -33.74 20.72 19.64
C THR A 18 -32.32 20.71 19.08
N LEU A 19 -31.37 20.17 19.85
CA LEU A 19 -30.05 19.80 19.33
C LEU A 19 -30.30 18.79 18.20
N ALA A 20 -30.24 19.27 16.96
CA ALA A 20 -30.17 18.39 15.81
C ALA A 20 -28.84 17.64 15.92
N ILE A 21 -28.91 16.36 16.30
CA ILE A 21 -27.78 15.46 16.19
C ILE A 21 -27.46 15.40 14.70
N ALA A 22 -26.29 15.89 14.29
CA ALA A 22 -25.86 15.78 12.91
C ALA A 22 -25.85 14.30 12.53
N ALA A 23 -26.50 13.96 11.41
CA ALA A 23 -26.50 12.59 10.92
C ALA A 23 -25.05 12.15 10.66
N GLU A 24 -24.70 10.96 11.15
CA GLU A 24 -23.37 10.38 10.93
C GLU A 24 -23.12 10.21 9.42
N PRO A 25 -21.92 10.56 8.91
CA PRO A 25 -21.63 10.43 7.49
C PRO A 25 -21.69 8.99 6.99
N LEU A 26 -22.35 8.75 5.85
CA LEU A 26 -22.31 7.45 5.17
C LEU A 26 -20.89 7.11 4.71
N ARG A 27 -20.32 6.00 5.18
CA ARG A 27 -19.02 5.49 4.72
C ARG A 27 -19.02 3.98 4.56
N ILE A 28 -18.23 3.48 3.63
CA ILE A 28 -17.88 2.06 3.49
C ILE A 28 -16.61 1.83 4.31
N THR A 29 -16.73 1.10 5.41
CA THR A 29 -15.63 0.76 6.33
C THR A 29 -15.06 -0.64 6.05
N GLY A 30 -15.81 -1.49 5.35
CA GLY A 30 -15.37 -2.85 5.03
C GLY A 30 -15.89 -3.34 3.68
N LEU A 31 -15.08 -4.13 3.00
CA LEU A 31 -15.41 -4.80 1.74
C LEU A 31 -14.72 -6.16 1.74
N GLN A 32 -15.49 -7.25 1.81
CA GLN A 32 -14.95 -8.61 1.84
C GLN A 32 -15.84 -9.56 1.03
N ARG A 33 -15.24 -10.61 0.46
CA ARG A 33 -16.03 -11.72 -0.09
C ARG A 33 -16.70 -12.45 1.08
N CYS A 34 -17.92 -12.90 0.86
CA CYS A 34 -18.63 -13.72 1.83
C CYS A 34 -19.36 -14.87 1.12
N GLY A 35 -19.92 -15.81 1.87
CA GLY A 35 -20.54 -17.01 1.27
C GLY A 35 -19.50 -17.96 0.67
N ASP A 36 -19.75 -18.47 -0.55
CA ASP A 36 -18.80 -19.32 -1.26
C ASP A 36 -17.69 -18.48 -1.92
N VAL A 37 -16.59 -18.31 -1.19
CA VAL A 37 -15.43 -17.54 -1.62
C VAL A 37 -14.66 -18.18 -2.79
N LEU A 38 -14.89 -19.46 -3.08
CA LEU A 38 -14.28 -20.17 -4.22
C LEU A 38 -15.10 -20.03 -5.51
N SER A 39 -16.34 -19.55 -5.43
CA SER A 39 -17.16 -19.32 -6.62
C SER A 39 -16.66 -18.12 -7.41
N ALA A 40 -16.07 -18.37 -8.58
CA ALA A 40 -15.55 -17.33 -9.47
C ALA A 40 -16.65 -16.58 -10.25
N VAL A 41 -17.79 -17.24 -10.53
CA VAL A 41 -18.85 -16.70 -11.40
C VAL A 41 -19.92 -15.96 -10.60
N GLN A 42 -20.49 -16.62 -9.60
CA GLN A 42 -21.51 -16.03 -8.73
C GLN A 42 -20.84 -15.63 -7.42
N GLN A 43 -20.56 -14.34 -7.30
CA GLN A 43 -19.82 -13.79 -6.19
C GLN A 43 -20.74 -13.15 -5.16
N GLN A 44 -20.51 -13.43 -3.88
CA GLN A 44 -21.15 -12.69 -2.81
C GLN A 44 -20.13 -11.79 -2.11
N TRP A 45 -20.54 -10.55 -1.86
CA TRP A 45 -19.72 -9.53 -1.21
C TRP A 45 -20.48 -8.95 -0.04
N CYS A 46 -19.77 -8.74 1.07
CA CYS A 46 -20.27 -8.12 2.28
C CYS A 46 -19.60 -6.75 2.41
N VAL A 47 -20.42 -5.70 2.46
CA VAL A 47 -20.01 -4.30 2.54
C VAL A 47 -20.43 -3.76 3.90
N SER A 48 -19.46 -3.50 4.76
CA SER A 48 -19.69 -2.90 6.08
C SER A 48 -19.72 -1.38 5.94
N THR A 49 -20.64 -0.74 6.65
CA THR A 49 -20.85 0.71 6.57
C THR A 49 -20.98 1.36 7.94
N ARG A 50 -20.75 2.67 8.01
CA ARG A 50 -21.21 3.54 9.10
C ARG A 50 -22.13 4.64 8.54
N GLY A 51 -22.98 5.22 9.37
CA GLY A 51 -23.91 6.28 8.95
C GLY A 51 -24.99 5.85 7.95
N LEU A 52 -25.32 4.55 7.86
CA LEU A 52 -26.29 4.05 6.88
C LEU A 52 -27.74 4.37 7.29
N ALA A 53 -28.30 5.43 6.68
CA ALA A 53 -29.68 5.87 6.87
C ALA A 53 -30.74 4.77 6.65
N GLN A 54 -31.97 4.97 7.12
CA GLN A 54 -33.06 3.99 6.92
C GLN A 54 -33.37 3.78 5.42
N GLY A 55 -33.53 2.51 5.02
CA GLY A 55 -33.77 2.10 3.62
C GLY A 55 -32.57 1.42 2.95
N THR A 56 -32.75 0.89 1.75
CA THR A 56 -31.62 0.31 0.99
C THR A 56 -30.98 1.42 0.15
N PRO A 57 -29.66 1.67 0.28
CA PRO A 57 -28.99 2.69 -0.52
C PRO A 57 -28.91 2.26 -1.99
N GLY A 58 -28.76 3.24 -2.89
CA GLY A 58 -28.29 2.98 -4.24
C GLY A 58 -26.86 2.44 -4.18
N VAL A 59 -26.61 1.31 -4.82
CA VAL A 59 -25.28 0.69 -4.91
C VAL A 59 -24.77 0.86 -6.34
N HIS A 60 -23.67 1.57 -6.50
CA HIS A 60 -23.07 1.87 -7.80
C HIS A 60 -21.78 1.08 -7.95
N LEU A 61 -21.67 0.26 -8.99
CA LEU A 61 -20.46 -0.50 -9.33
C LEU A 61 -20.04 -0.17 -10.77
N ASP A 62 -18.83 0.36 -10.93
CA ASP A 62 -18.27 0.81 -12.21
C ASP A 62 -19.26 1.64 -13.07
N GLY A 63 -19.91 2.60 -12.42
CA GLY A 63 -20.89 3.48 -13.07
C GLY A 63 -22.29 2.87 -13.29
N HIS A 64 -22.49 1.59 -12.98
CA HIS A 64 -23.79 0.92 -13.08
C HIS A 64 -24.50 0.86 -11.73
N VAL A 65 -25.79 1.18 -11.70
CA VAL A 65 -26.63 0.98 -10.51
C VAL A 65 -27.02 -0.49 -10.41
N LEU A 66 -26.65 -1.15 -9.31
CA LEU A 66 -27.03 -2.53 -9.07
C LEU A 66 -28.55 -2.61 -8.80
N PRO A 67 -29.26 -3.59 -9.41
CA PRO A 67 -30.67 -3.80 -9.12
C PRO A 67 -30.89 -4.14 -7.64
N ALA A 68 -31.96 -3.60 -7.03
CA ALA A 68 -32.29 -3.85 -5.62
C ALA A 68 -32.39 -5.35 -5.27
N ALA A 69 -32.81 -6.21 -6.21
CA ALA A 69 -32.85 -7.67 -6.00
C ALA A 69 -31.47 -8.33 -5.79
N ARG A 70 -30.37 -7.63 -6.12
CA ARG A 70 -28.99 -8.09 -5.91
C ARG A 70 -28.41 -7.61 -4.58
N VAL A 71 -29.15 -6.79 -3.82
CA VAL A 71 -28.68 -6.14 -2.59
C VAL A 71 -29.59 -6.54 -1.43
N THR A 72 -29.02 -7.21 -0.44
CA THR A 72 -29.70 -7.51 0.83
C THR A 72 -29.08 -6.70 1.94
N ARG A 73 -29.88 -6.03 2.77
CA ARG A 73 -29.39 -5.29 3.94
C ARG A 73 -29.56 -6.11 5.22
N ASP A 74 -28.55 -6.08 6.07
CA ASP A 74 -28.58 -6.61 7.44
C ASP A 74 -27.87 -5.61 8.38
N GLY A 75 -28.65 -4.84 9.13
CA GLY A 75 -28.14 -3.74 9.94
C GLY A 75 -27.34 -2.73 9.10
N ASP A 76 -26.07 -2.55 9.44
CA ASP A 76 -25.10 -1.68 8.75
C ASP A 76 -24.23 -2.43 7.73
N THR A 77 -24.61 -3.66 7.37
CA THR A 77 -23.95 -4.46 6.34
C THR A 77 -24.87 -4.64 5.14
N LEU A 78 -24.32 -4.53 3.93
CA LEU A 78 -24.96 -4.91 2.68
C LEU A 78 -24.35 -6.20 2.15
N ARG A 79 -25.18 -7.12 1.67
CA ARG A 79 -24.76 -8.28 0.92
C ARG A 79 -25.10 -8.11 -0.55
N LEU A 80 -24.09 -8.13 -1.41
CA LEU A 80 -24.21 -8.01 -2.86
C LEU A 80 -24.08 -9.39 -3.50
N ASN A 81 -24.95 -9.69 -4.47
CA ASN A 81 -24.88 -10.92 -5.28
C ASN A 81 -24.50 -10.56 -6.73
N LEU A 82 -23.25 -10.73 -7.08
CA LEU A 82 -22.65 -10.28 -8.34
C LEU A 82 -22.41 -11.45 -9.31
N ASP A 83 -22.63 -11.19 -10.60
CA ASP A 83 -22.39 -12.13 -11.68
C ASP A 83 -21.22 -11.61 -12.52
N THR A 84 -20.05 -12.23 -12.39
CA THR A 84 -18.81 -11.77 -13.03
C THR A 84 -18.82 -11.94 -14.54
N ALA A 85 -19.75 -12.72 -15.09
CA ALA A 85 -19.94 -12.82 -16.54
C ALA A 85 -20.60 -11.56 -17.14
N ARG A 86 -21.08 -10.63 -16.32
CA ARG A 86 -21.85 -9.44 -16.73
C ARG A 86 -21.34 -8.13 -16.15
N LEU A 87 -20.36 -8.21 -15.26
CA LEU A 87 -19.82 -7.09 -14.52
C LEU A 87 -18.31 -7.18 -14.54
N ASP A 88 -17.66 -6.01 -14.60
CA ASP A 88 -16.22 -5.88 -14.51
C ASP A 88 -15.82 -5.37 -13.11
N SER A 89 -14.56 -5.61 -12.73
CA SER A 89 -13.97 -4.97 -11.55
C SER A 89 -14.01 -3.44 -11.69
N GLY A 90 -14.22 -2.73 -10.60
CA GLY A 90 -14.24 -1.27 -10.64
C GLY A 90 -14.70 -0.61 -9.35
N PRO A 91 -14.89 0.72 -9.37
CA PRO A 91 -15.26 1.48 -8.18
C PRO A 91 -16.69 1.15 -7.73
N LEU A 92 -16.81 0.80 -6.46
CA LEU A 92 -18.06 0.62 -5.72
C LEU A 92 -18.27 1.81 -4.79
N TRP A 93 -19.45 2.41 -4.81
CA TRP A 93 -19.86 3.42 -3.83
C TRP A 93 -21.37 3.38 -3.58
N LEU A 94 -21.78 3.97 -2.46
CA LEU A 94 -23.17 3.99 -2.00
C LEU A 94 -23.74 5.40 -2.06
N GLN A 95 -25.03 5.50 -2.38
CA GLN A 95 -25.80 6.73 -2.27
C GLN A 95 -27.06 6.50 -1.45
N ASP A 96 -27.28 7.30 -0.41
CA ASP A 96 -28.52 7.23 0.35
C ASP A 96 -29.67 7.99 -0.34
N ALA A 97 -30.88 7.90 0.22
CA ALA A 97 -32.06 8.60 -0.28
C ALA A 97 -31.97 10.14 -0.13
N GLY A 98 -31.11 10.63 0.76
CA GLY A 98 -30.80 12.05 0.94
C GLY A 98 -29.80 12.60 -0.07
N GLY A 99 -29.21 11.74 -0.90
CA GLY A 99 -28.18 12.09 -1.89
C GLY A 99 -26.76 12.09 -1.33
N GLN A 100 -26.56 11.71 -0.07
CA GLN A 100 -25.22 11.56 0.52
C GLN A 100 -24.51 10.37 -0.11
N ALA A 101 -23.28 10.59 -0.55
CA ALA A 101 -22.43 9.56 -1.11
C ALA A 101 -21.41 9.06 -0.09
N SER A 102 -21.09 7.76 -0.15
CA SER A 102 -19.96 7.18 0.58
C SER A 102 -18.63 7.52 -0.09
N ASN A 103 -17.53 7.21 0.60
CA ASN A 103 -16.25 6.97 -0.05
C ASN A 103 -16.38 5.84 -1.09
N PRO A 104 -15.65 5.93 -2.22
CA PRO A 104 -15.57 4.83 -3.16
C PRO A 104 -14.48 3.82 -2.74
N VAL A 105 -14.76 2.53 -2.94
CA VAL A 105 -13.81 1.42 -2.77
C VAL A 105 -13.61 0.72 -4.12
N TRP A 106 -12.49 0.04 -4.34
CA TRP A 106 -12.32 -0.78 -5.53
C TRP A 106 -12.80 -2.20 -5.26
N LEU A 107 -13.78 -2.68 -6.03
CA LEU A 107 -14.24 -4.07 -5.95
C LEU A 107 -13.63 -4.85 -7.10
N SER A 108 -12.70 -5.75 -6.76
CA SER A 108 -12.12 -6.68 -7.72
C SER A 108 -13.00 -7.92 -7.87
N LEU A 109 -13.42 -8.26 -9.09
CA LEU A 109 -14.18 -9.49 -9.37
C LEU A 109 -13.26 -10.69 -9.69
N LYS A 110 -11.96 -10.55 -9.44
CA LYS A 110 -10.95 -11.58 -9.63
C LYS A 110 -11.05 -12.68 -8.57
N ALA A 111 -10.34 -13.78 -8.81
CA ALA A 111 -10.54 -15.03 -8.06
C ALA A 111 -9.75 -15.09 -6.74
N SER A 112 -8.80 -14.20 -6.50
CA SER A 112 -7.92 -14.30 -5.33
C SER A 112 -8.60 -13.76 -4.08
N HIS A 113 -8.90 -14.64 -3.13
CA HIS A 113 -9.43 -14.27 -1.84
C HIS A 113 -9.04 -15.27 -0.77
N VAL A 114 -8.56 -14.76 0.36
CA VAL A 114 -8.19 -15.56 1.52
C VAL A 114 -8.89 -15.04 2.76
N VAL A 115 -9.23 -15.95 3.67
CA VAL A 115 -9.95 -15.57 4.89
C VAL A 115 -8.96 -15.40 6.07
N PRO A 116 -9.24 -14.48 7.01
CA PRO A 116 -8.46 -14.37 8.24
C PRO A 116 -8.91 -15.43 9.24
N ALA A 117 -8.07 -15.70 10.24
CA ALA A 117 -8.49 -16.45 11.42
C ALA A 117 -9.44 -15.62 12.30
N GLY A 118 -10.43 -16.27 12.89
CA GLY A 118 -11.30 -15.67 13.89
C GLY A 118 -10.59 -15.45 15.25
N PRO A 119 -11.18 -14.67 16.18
CA PRO A 119 -10.57 -14.36 17.48
C PRO A 119 -10.21 -15.58 18.35
N GLY A 120 -10.91 -16.71 18.17
CA GLY A 120 -10.65 -17.97 18.89
C GLY A 120 -9.78 -18.96 18.12
N GLU A 121 -9.27 -18.59 16.94
CA GLU A 121 -8.57 -19.46 15.98
C GLU A 121 -7.06 -19.12 15.92
N VAL A 122 -6.56 -18.40 16.93
CA VAL A 122 -5.17 -17.96 17.05
C VAL A 122 -4.57 -18.41 18.37
N ALA A 123 -3.27 -18.68 18.39
CA ALA A 123 -2.52 -19.03 19.59
C ALA A 123 -1.10 -18.45 19.56
N LYS A 124 -0.40 -18.52 20.70
CA LYS A 124 0.99 -18.09 20.83
C LYS A 124 1.93 -19.25 20.56
N ASN A 125 2.86 -19.09 19.61
CA ASN A 125 3.90 -20.08 19.32
C ASN A 125 5.02 -20.04 20.38
N MET A 126 6.06 -20.88 20.19
CA MET A 126 7.19 -20.96 21.12
C MET A 126 8.01 -19.66 21.21
N ASP A 127 7.98 -18.82 20.18
CA ASP A 127 8.63 -17.52 20.13
C ASP A 127 7.74 -16.39 20.70
N GLY A 128 6.55 -16.70 21.22
CA GLY A 128 5.60 -15.71 21.72
C GLY A 128 4.84 -14.93 20.63
N LEU A 129 4.94 -15.37 19.37
CA LEU A 129 4.25 -14.76 18.23
C LEU A 129 2.84 -15.32 18.09
N THR A 130 1.90 -14.47 17.68
CA THR A 130 0.52 -14.89 17.41
C THR A 130 0.47 -15.55 16.03
N THR A 131 -0.08 -16.76 15.97
CA THR A 131 -0.17 -17.58 14.75
C THR A 131 -1.54 -18.23 14.64
N TYR A 132 -1.94 -18.57 13.43
CA TYR A 132 -3.20 -19.26 13.17
C TYR A 132 -3.11 -20.73 13.58
N VAL A 133 -4.19 -21.23 14.18
CA VAL A 133 -4.28 -22.60 14.70
C VAL A 133 -4.76 -23.55 13.61
N ASP A 134 -5.90 -23.23 12.99
CA ASP A 134 -6.61 -24.14 12.09
C ASP A 134 -6.56 -23.71 10.62
N LEU A 135 -5.73 -22.73 10.26
CA LEU A 135 -5.72 -22.14 8.92
C LEU A 135 -4.30 -22.09 8.34
N VAL A 136 -4.12 -22.72 7.18
CA VAL A 136 -2.85 -22.74 6.43
C VAL A 136 -3.11 -22.53 4.95
N SER A 137 -2.13 -22.09 4.19
CA SER A 137 -2.20 -22.05 2.72
C SER A 137 -1.24 -23.07 2.13
N LEU A 138 -1.68 -23.80 1.11
CA LEU A 138 -0.88 -24.74 0.35
C LEU A 138 -0.49 -24.11 -0.97
N LEU A 139 0.81 -24.03 -1.23
CA LEU A 139 1.34 -23.82 -2.58
C LEU A 139 1.39 -25.18 -3.27
N ILE A 140 0.54 -25.38 -4.28
CA ILE A 140 0.49 -26.63 -5.05
C ILE A 140 1.43 -26.49 -6.25
N GLU A 141 2.25 -27.51 -6.52
CA GLU A 141 3.17 -27.47 -7.66
C GLU A 141 2.43 -27.24 -9.00
N GLU A 142 3.04 -26.47 -9.91
CA GLU A 142 2.45 -26.04 -11.18
C GLU A 142 1.93 -27.19 -12.08
N ARG A 143 2.50 -28.39 -11.97
CA ARG A 143 2.11 -29.55 -12.80
C ARG A 143 0.74 -30.14 -12.45
N HIS A 144 0.16 -29.72 -11.32
CA HIS A 144 -1.13 -30.19 -10.82
C HIS A 144 -2.20 -29.11 -11.00
N ASP A 145 -3.46 -29.52 -11.26
CA ASP A 145 -4.62 -28.65 -11.11
C ASP A 145 -4.81 -28.36 -9.61
N GLY A 146 -4.43 -27.17 -9.15
CA GLY A 146 -4.33 -26.94 -7.71
C GLY A 146 -5.67 -26.92 -7.00
N LEU A 147 -6.78 -26.55 -7.64
CA LEU A 147 -8.08 -26.59 -6.97
C LEU A 147 -8.53 -28.04 -6.79
N GLN A 148 -8.37 -28.88 -7.81
CA GLN A 148 -8.66 -30.30 -7.71
C GLN A 148 -7.77 -30.97 -6.65
N GLU A 149 -6.48 -30.63 -6.65
CA GLU A 149 -5.51 -31.21 -5.73
C GLU A 149 -5.71 -30.73 -4.29
N ALA A 150 -5.97 -29.44 -4.08
CA ALA A 150 -6.33 -28.91 -2.76
C ALA A 150 -7.59 -29.57 -2.20
N ARG A 151 -8.60 -29.86 -3.03
CA ARG A 151 -9.80 -30.62 -2.62
C ARG A 151 -9.46 -32.07 -2.27
N ARG A 152 -8.64 -32.75 -3.08
CA ARG A 152 -8.17 -34.11 -2.79
C ARG A 152 -7.43 -34.18 -1.46
N LEU A 153 -6.56 -33.21 -1.19
CA LEU A 153 -5.82 -33.10 0.07
C LEU A 153 -6.75 -32.76 1.23
N ALA A 154 -7.68 -31.83 1.04
CA ALA A 154 -8.68 -31.50 2.05
C ALA A 154 -9.50 -32.74 2.45
N ASP A 155 -9.98 -33.52 1.48
CA ASP A 155 -10.70 -34.77 1.73
C ASP A 155 -9.83 -35.81 2.44
N LYS A 156 -8.57 -35.98 2.02
CA LYS A 156 -7.61 -36.91 2.63
C LYS A 156 -7.33 -36.60 4.10
N TYR A 157 -7.25 -35.32 4.45
CA TYR A 157 -6.87 -34.85 5.79
C TYR A 157 -8.04 -34.34 6.64
N GLY A 158 -9.27 -34.44 6.14
CA GLY A 158 -10.47 -33.97 6.83
C GLY A 158 -10.54 -32.44 6.97
N ALA A 159 -9.83 -31.71 6.11
CA ALA A 159 -9.80 -30.25 6.06
C ALA A 159 -10.86 -29.72 5.07
N LYS A 160 -10.95 -28.39 4.95
CA LYS A 160 -11.83 -27.71 3.99
C LYS A 160 -11.08 -26.62 3.24
N VAL A 161 -11.24 -26.54 1.93
CA VAL A 161 -10.73 -25.40 1.15
C VAL A 161 -11.62 -24.19 1.41
N VAL A 162 -11.03 -23.08 1.86
CA VAL A 162 -11.73 -21.87 2.33
C VAL A 162 -11.20 -20.58 1.71
N GLY A 163 -10.22 -20.65 0.82
CA GLY A 163 -9.64 -19.49 0.15
C GLY A 163 -8.70 -19.92 -0.96
N ALA A 164 -8.33 -18.99 -1.84
CA ALA A 164 -7.43 -19.25 -2.95
C ALA A 164 -6.72 -17.97 -3.40
N ILE A 165 -5.51 -18.14 -3.93
CA ILE A 165 -4.85 -17.21 -4.85
C ILE A 165 -4.59 -18.03 -6.11
N ALA A 166 -5.65 -18.26 -6.87
CA ALA A 166 -5.65 -19.22 -7.96
C ALA A 166 -4.56 -18.97 -9.03
N PRO A 167 -4.23 -17.72 -9.40
CA PRO A 167 -3.12 -17.45 -10.33
C PRO A 167 -1.75 -17.92 -9.86
N LEU A 168 -1.56 -18.10 -8.54
CA LEU A 168 -0.32 -18.60 -7.93
C LEU A 168 -0.44 -20.08 -7.51
N ASN A 169 -1.52 -20.76 -7.87
CA ASN A 169 -1.83 -22.11 -7.43
C ASN A 169 -1.85 -22.31 -5.90
N VAL A 170 -2.17 -21.26 -5.15
CA VAL A 170 -2.24 -21.29 -3.68
C VAL A 170 -3.67 -21.49 -3.20
N TYR A 171 -3.89 -22.42 -2.27
CA TYR A 171 -5.21 -22.72 -1.72
C TYR A 171 -5.18 -22.78 -0.20
N GLN A 172 -6.10 -22.05 0.45
CA GLN A 172 -6.19 -21.99 1.90
C GLN A 172 -7.05 -23.13 2.43
N LEU A 173 -6.53 -23.88 3.39
CA LEU A 173 -7.18 -25.00 4.04
C LEU A 173 -7.47 -24.68 5.50
N ARG A 174 -8.70 -24.97 5.90
CA ARG A 174 -9.13 -25.03 7.30
C ARG A 174 -8.98 -26.46 7.82
N LEU A 175 -8.06 -26.66 8.74
CA LEU A 175 -7.62 -27.93 9.28
C LEU A 175 -8.53 -28.39 10.45
N PRO A 176 -8.74 -29.71 10.64
CA PRO A 176 -9.50 -30.24 11.76
C PRO A 176 -8.62 -30.37 13.02
N VAL A 177 -8.05 -29.26 13.49
CA VAL A 177 -7.11 -29.22 14.62
C VAL A 177 -7.56 -28.20 15.68
N SER A 178 -7.17 -28.43 16.94
CA SER A 178 -7.56 -27.56 18.07
C SER A 178 -6.40 -26.81 18.72
N ASP A 179 -5.16 -27.16 18.38
CA ASP A 179 -3.96 -26.59 19.00
C ASP A 179 -2.76 -26.62 18.05
N LEU A 180 -1.68 -25.92 18.43
CA LEU A 180 -0.48 -25.79 17.61
C LEU A 180 0.28 -27.10 17.42
N VAL A 181 0.22 -28.02 18.39
CA VAL A 181 0.90 -29.32 18.29
C VAL A 181 0.24 -30.15 17.18
N GLN A 182 -1.09 -30.19 17.17
CA GLN A 182 -1.86 -30.86 16.12
C GLN A 182 -1.68 -30.18 14.76
N ARG A 183 -1.69 -28.83 14.73
CA ARG A 183 -1.42 -28.07 13.52
C ARG A 183 -0.05 -28.39 12.95
N ASP A 184 1.01 -28.35 13.75
CA ASP A 184 2.39 -28.59 13.28
C ASP A 184 2.57 -30.00 12.75
N ALA A 185 1.95 -30.99 13.42
CA ALA A 185 1.90 -32.35 12.89
C ALA A 185 1.18 -32.43 11.54
N MET A 186 0.14 -31.62 11.31
CA MET A 186 -0.57 -31.55 10.04
C MET A 186 0.25 -30.83 8.95
N VAL A 187 0.90 -29.71 9.29
CA VAL A 187 1.80 -28.97 8.39
C VAL A 187 2.90 -29.89 7.87
N LEU A 188 3.55 -30.68 8.74
CA LEU A 188 4.55 -31.65 8.33
C LEU A 188 4.02 -32.73 7.37
N ARG A 189 2.78 -33.21 7.60
CA ARG A 189 2.15 -34.21 6.72
C ARG A 189 1.79 -33.62 5.36
N LEU A 190 1.24 -32.41 5.34
CA LEU A 190 0.87 -31.71 4.11
C LEU A 190 2.12 -31.35 3.30
N GLY A 191 3.16 -30.83 3.93
CA GLY A 191 4.44 -30.53 3.28
C GLY A 191 5.23 -31.77 2.84
N SER A 192 4.80 -32.98 3.21
CA SER A 192 5.36 -34.24 2.71
C SER A 192 4.61 -34.80 1.49
N GLU A 193 3.52 -34.14 1.06
CA GLU A 193 2.82 -34.52 -0.18
C GLU A 193 3.65 -34.10 -1.39
N VAL A 194 3.85 -35.02 -2.33
CA VAL A 194 4.64 -34.78 -3.54
C VAL A 194 4.08 -33.65 -4.42
N SER A 195 2.80 -33.32 -4.27
CA SER A 195 2.10 -32.27 -5.00
C SER A 195 2.15 -30.90 -4.32
N VAL A 196 2.67 -30.81 -3.09
CA VAL A 196 2.73 -29.57 -2.30
C VAL A 196 4.17 -29.10 -2.30
N ASP A 197 4.37 -27.87 -2.76
CA ASP A 197 5.68 -27.24 -2.80
C ASP A 197 5.99 -26.61 -1.44
N ALA A 198 5.04 -25.86 -0.90
CA ALA A 198 5.16 -25.21 0.40
C ALA A 198 3.85 -25.18 1.18
N VAL A 199 3.96 -25.13 2.51
CA VAL A 199 2.86 -24.82 3.43
C VAL A 199 3.13 -23.48 4.07
N VAL A 200 2.29 -22.49 3.77
CA VAL A 200 2.35 -21.15 4.34
C VAL A 200 1.52 -21.10 5.60
N ILE A 201 2.14 -20.70 6.71
CA ILE A 201 1.44 -20.41 7.96
C ILE A 201 1.41 -18.91 8.19
N GLU A 202 0.24 -18.40 8.56
CA GLU A 202 0.12 -16.99 8.90
C GLU A 202 0.50 -16.77 10.37
N GLU A 203 1.36 -15.78 10.53
CA GLU A 203 1.73 -15.20 11.81
C GLU A 203 1.41 -13.72 11.70
N SER A 204 0.35 -13.31 12.36
CA SER A 204 -0.03 -11.92 12.44
C SER A 204 0.10 -11.51 13.89
N ALA A 205 1.14 -10.73 14.20
CA ALA A 205 1.01 -9.82 15.33
C ALA A 205 -0.21 -8.92 15.08
N PRO A 206 -0.92 -8.42 16.11
CA PRO A 206 -1.54 -7.11 15.95
C PRO A 206 -0.39 -6.23 15.46
N GLU A 207 -0.45 -5.74 14.22
CA GLU A 207 0.43 -4.65 13.78
C GLU A 207 0.24 -3.58 14.85
N LYS A 208 1.19 -3.47 15.78
CA LYS A 208 1.15 -2.41 16.78
C LYS A 208 1.13 -1.15 15.93
N GLY A 209 0.02 -0.41 16.01
CA GLY A 209 -0.14 0.82 15.24
C GLY A 209 1.11 1.64 15.43
N GLU A 210 1.80 1.86 14.31
CA GLU A 210 2.99 2.69 14.15
C GLU A 210 4.06 2.52 15.24
N GLU A 211 5.27 2.13 14.83
CA GLU A 211 6.45 2.62 15.54
C GLU A 211 6.45 4.13 15.43
N ARG A 212 5.77 4.78 16.39
CA ARG A 212 5.96 6.17 16.77
C ARG A 212 7.35 6.25 17.35
N GLU A 213 8.34 6.25 16.48
CA GLU A 213 9.65 6.72 16.89
C GLU A 213 9.49 8.19 17.27
N PRO A 214 9.97 8.62 18.45
CA PRO A 214 10.01 10.03 18.76
C PRO A 214 10.75 10.71 17.62
N ALA A 215 10.07 11.63 16.94
CA ALA A 215 10.76 12.58 16.10
C ALA A 215 11.92 13.10 16.92
N ASP A 216 13.15 12.91 16.43
CA ASP A 216 14.29 13.56 17.05
C ASP A 216 13.88 15.02 17.23
N ALA A 217 14.04 15.61 18.41
CA ALA A 217 13.42 16.90 18.76
C ALA A 217 13.90 18.07 17.85
N GLN A 218 14.79 17.77 16.90
CA GLN A 218 15.38 18.62 15.88
C GLN A 218 14.75 18.44 14.48
N ALA A 219 13.98 17.37 14.21
CA ALA A 219 13.30 17.18 12.94
C ALA A 219 12.20 18.23 12.78
N ARG A 220 12.43 19.21 11.90
CA ARG A 220 11.43 20.18 11.46
C ARG A 220 11.00 19.84 10.04
N PRO A 221 9.96 19.02 9.80
CA PRO A 221 9.41 18.90 8.46
C PRO A 221 8.57 20.15 8.16
N GLY A 222 9.25 21.18 7.67
CA GLY A 222 8.65 22.14 6.77
C GLY A 222 8.74 21.62 5.32
N GLY A 223 8.24 22.38 4.35
CA GLY A 223 8.31 22.04 2.91
C GLY A 223 9.71 21.80 2.31
N GLU A 224 10.76 21.75 3.13
CA GLU A 224 12.15 21.44 2.75
C GLU A 224 12.41 19.93 2.59
N GLU A 225 11.67 19.04 3.25
CA GLU A 225 11.85 17.58 3.07
C GLU A 225 11.54 17.14 1.63
N TRP A 226 10.45 17.64 1.03
CA TRP A 226 10.13 17.31 -0.37
C TRP A 226 11.04 18.01 -1.39
N ALA A 227 11.69 19.10 -0.99
CA ALA A 227 12.72 19.72 -1.82
C ALA A 227 13.91 18.77 -2.04
N ALA A 228 14.20 17.87 -1.08
CA ALA A 228 15.24 16.86 -1.21
C ALA A 228 15.02 15.87 -2.38
N ASN A 229 13.76 15.64 -2.74
CA ASN A 229 13.36 14.82 -3.89
C ASN A 229 13.11 15.64 -5.17
N ARG A 230 13.22 16.97 -5.09
CA ARG A 230 12.81 17.92 -6.16
C ARG A 230 11.35 17.78 -6.58
N PHE A 231 10.48 17.53 -5.62
CA PHE A 231 9.04 17.33 -5.80
C PHE A 231 8.37 18.46 -6.60
N MET A 232 8.55 19.71 -6.16
CA MET A 232 7.89 20.86 -6.79
C MET A 232 8.45 21.15 -8.20
N ASP A 233 9.74 20.89 -8.42
CA ASP A 233 10.33 21.00 -9.76
C ASP A 233 9.68 19.98 -10.71
N ALA A 234 9.42 18.76 -10.24
CA ALA A 234 8.78 17.70 -11.02
C ALA A 234 7.34 18.05 -11.39
N VAL A 235 6.55 18.56 -10.43
CA VAL A 235 5.18 19.03 -10.69
C VAL A 235 5.18 20.16 -11.70
N ASN A 236 6.02 21.18 -11.49
CA ASN A 236 6.15 22.32 -12.40
C ASN A 236 6.58 21.91 -13.80
N PHE A 237 7.54 20.98 -13.90
CA PHE A 237 7.99 20.42 -15.17
C PHE A 237 6.85 19.71 -15.88
N TYR A 238 6.15 18.80 -15.22
CA TYR A 238 5.05 18.03 -15.81
C TYR A 238 3.94 18.95 -16.33
N GLN A 239 3.47 19.88 -15.49
CA GLN A 239 2.38 20.81 -15.84
C GLN A 239 2.73 21.73 -17.03
N ARG A 240 4.01 22.03 -17.26
CA ARG A 240 4.45 22.90 -18.37
C ARG A 240 4.84 22.12 -19.61
N ARG A 241 5.56 21.00 -19.45
CA ARG A 241 6.15 20.23 -20.54
C ARG A 241 5.12 19.39 -21.28
N ILE A 242 4.20 18.77 -20.55
CA ILE A 242 3.21 17.84 -21.12
C ILE A 242 2.24 18.55 -22.06
N PRO A 243 1.59 19.68 -21.68
CA PRO A 243 0.65 20.39 -22.56
C PRO A 243 1.31 21.46 -23.45
N ALA A 244 2.65 21.45 -23.60
CA ALA A 244 3.36 22.46 -24.38
C ALA A 244 2.86 22.51 -25.84
N ARG A 245 2.36 23.68 -26.28
CA ARG A 245 1.60 23.82 -27.54
C ARG A 245 2.34 23.29 -28.78
N ASP A 246 3.64 23.57 -28.87
CA ASP A 246 4.44 23.24 -30.06
C ASP A 246 5.05 21.82 -30.01
N ALA A 247 4.90 21.10 -28.89
CA ALA A 247 5.50 19.78 -28.68
C ALA A 247 4.79 18.98 -27.57
N ALA A 248 3.46 18.90 -27.61
CA ALA A 248 2.67 18.24 -26.57
C ALA A 248 3.06 16.76 -26.44
N VAL A 249 3.18 16.27 -25.20
CA VAL A 249 3.50 14.88 -24.91
C VAL A 249 2.21 14.13 -24.62
N PRO A 250 1.84 13.11 -25.41
CA PRO A 250 0.67 12.31 -25.10
C PRO A 250 0.93 11.48 -23.85
N VAL A 251 -0.01 11.55 -22.91
CA VAL A 251 0.03 10.89 -21.62
C VAL A 251 -1.13 9.91 -21.47
N SER A 252 -0.94 8.84 -20.71
CA SER A 252 -1.92 7.77 -20.48
C SER A 252 -2.31 7.67 -19.01
N PRO A 253 -3.55 7.22 -18.69
CA PRO A 253 -3.93 6.94 -17.31
C PRO A 253 -3.13 5.75 -16.78
N VAL A 254 -2.85 5.75 -15.48
CA VAL A 254 -2.12 4.68 -14.79
C VAL A 254 -2.84 4.35 -13.49
N ARG A 255 -3.01 3.03 -13.26
CA ARG A 255 -3.50 2.47 -11.99
C ARG A 255 -2.32 2.13 -11.09
N ILE A 256 -2.38 2.62 -9.86
CA ILE A 256 -1.46 2.30 -8.77
C ILE A 256 -2.23 1.52 -7.71
N GLY A 257 -1.71 0.34 -7.34
CA GLY A 257 -2.21 -0.43 -6.21
C GLY A 257 -1.37 -0.13 -4.98
N VAL A 258 -2.00 0.21 -3.87
CA VAL A 258 -1.36 0.52 -2.58
C VAL A 258 -1.83 -0.52 -1.58
N ILE A 259 -0.92 -1.38 -1.12
CA ILE A 259 -1.27 -2.44 -0.17
C ILE A 259 -1.26 -1.88 1.25
N GLU A 260 -2.39 -1.30 1.63
CA GLU A 260 -2.67 -0.63 2.90
C GLU A 260 -4.12 -0.90 3.32
N ARG A 261 -4.47 -0.59 4.57
CA ARG A 261 -5.77 -0.97 5.15
C ARG A 261 -6.92 -0.07 4.72
N ASP A 262 -6.77 1.23 4.95
CA ASP A 262 -7.85 2.20 4.92
C ASP A 262 -7.32 3.63 4.81
N VAL A 263 -8.22 4.57 4.52
CA VAL A 263 -7.98 6.01 4.45
C VAL A 263 -9.16 6.73 5.08
N ASP A 264 -8.91 7.75 5.90
CA ASP A 264 -9.97 8.56 6.50
C ASP A 264 -10.53 9.57 5.49
N PHE A 265 -11.73 9.34 4.98
CA PHE A 265 -12.37 10.26 4.04
C PHE A 265 -13.04 11.46 4.71
N ASP A 266 -13.06 11.54 6.03
CA ASP A 266 -13.49 12.74 6.76
C ASP A 266 -12.36 13.77 6.89
N ALA A 267 -11.10 13.35 6.72
CA ALA A 267 -9.95 14.25 6.69
C ALA A 267 -10.03 15.23 5.49
N PRO A 268 -9.70 16.52 5.66
CA PRO A 268 -9.71 17.49 4.56
C PRO A 268 -8.83 17.11 3.36
N ASP A 269 -7.78 16.31 3.59
CA ASP A 269 -6.91 15.77 2.56
C ASP A 269 -7.65 14.88 1.55
N PHE A 270 -8.75 14.24 1.97
CA PHE A 270 -9.48 13.23 1.18
C PHE A 270 -10.99 13.49 1.02
N ALA A 271 -11.56 14.45 1.74
CA ALA A 271 -13.01 14.70 1.75
C ALA A 271 -13.64 15.00 0.37
N ASP A 272 -12.84 15.43 -0.63
CA ASP A 272 -13.32 15.70 -1.99
C ASP A 272 -13.36 14.46 -2.91
N TYR A 273 -13.01 13.28 -2.40
CA TYR A 273 -13.09 12.01 -3.12
C TYR A 273 -14.42 11.25 -2.92
N LEU A 274 -15.32 11.75 -2.08
CA LEU A 274 -16.62 11.10 -1.84
C LEU A 274 -17.46 11.01 -3.12
N GLY A 275 -18.12 9.86 -3.30
CA GLY A 275 -18.93 9.56 -4.47
C GLY A 275 -18.13 9.16 -5.71
N PRO A 276 -18.67 9.41 -6.92
CA PRO A 276 -18.01 8.99 -8.15
C PRO A 276 -16.80 9.88 -8.46
N CYS A 277 -15.67 9.25 -8.84
CA CYS A 277 -14.49 10.02 -9.27
C CYS A 277 -14.66 10.74 -10.64
N ARG A 278 -15.72 10.42 -11.40
CA ARG A 278 -15.95 11.02 -12.73
C ARG A 278 -16.58 12.43 -12.59
N GLY A 279 -15.76 13.47 -12.74
CA GLY A 279 -16.18 14.87 -12.87
C GLY A 279 -16.02 15.44 -14.28
N GLU A 280 -16.27 16.74 -14.47
CA GLU A 280 -16.13 17.43 -15.77
C GLU A 280 -14.68 17.45 -16.31
N ARG A 281 -13.69 17.29 -15.42
CA ARG A 281 -12.27 17.22 -15.77
C ARG A 281 -11.65 15.95 -15.19
N PRO A 282 -10.73 15.30 -15.93
CA PRO A 282 -9.94 14.21 -15.38
C PRO A 282 -9.18 14.67 -14.15
N ARG A 283 -9.15 13.83 -13.12
CA ARG A 283 -8.42 14.04 -11.86
C ARG A 283 -7.89 12.72 -11.35
N THR A 284 -6.94 12.78 -10.43
CA THR A 284 -6.60 11.63 -9.60
C THR A 284 -7.83 11.16 -8.84
N CYS A 285 -8.02 9.85 -8.80
CA CYS A 285 -9.05 9.09 -8.08
C CYS A 285 -8.40 8.33 -6.93
N LEU A 286 -9.11 8.26 -5.81
CA LEU A 286 -8.70 7.48 -4.65
C LEU A 286 -9.84 6.54 -4.27
N TYR A 287 -9.52 5.26 -4.17
CA TYR A 287 -10.46 4.22 -3.78
C TYR A 287 -9.91 3.49 -2.56
N ALA A 288 -10.64 3.54 -1.44
CA ALA A 288 -10.18 2.96 -0.19
C ALA A 288 -11.35 2.73 0.77
N ARG A 289 -11.22 1.75 1.66
CA ARG A 289 -12.08 1.64 2.84
C ARG A 289 -11.84 2.82 3.77
N ASP A 290 -12.89 3.22 4.48
CA ASP A 290 -12.84 4.36 5.39
C ASP A 290 -12.16 3.98 6.71
N ALA A 291 -11.27 4.86 7.19
CA ALA A 291 -10.57 4.71 8.46
C ALA A 291 -11.23 5.55 9.57
N ASP A 292 -11.08 5.12 10.82
CA ASP A 292 -11.58 5.87 11.99
C ASP A 292 -10.73 7.09 12.37
N LYS A 293 -9.50 7.19 11.83
CA LYS A 293 -8.52 8.22 12.22
C LYS A 293 -7.75 8.78 11.03
N PRO A 294 -7.49 10.10 11.02
CA PRO A 294 -6.79 10.77 9.91
C PRO A 294 -5.29 10.49 9.89
N ASP A 295 -4.68 10.21 11.04
CA ASP A 295 -3.24 10.05 11.20
C ASP A 295 -2.76 8.61 10.93
N GLY A 296 -3.66 7.66 10.66
CA GLY A 296 -3.28 6.27 10.42
C GLY A 296 -2.30 6.07 9.25
N HIS A 297 -1.49 5.01 9.34
CA HIS A 297 -0.49 4.63 8.34
C HIS A 297 -1.02 4.66 6.89
N GLY A 298 -2.19 4.05 6.64
CA GLY A 298 -2.82 4.01 5.31
C GLY A 298 -3.19 5.41 4.79
N SER A 299 -3.81 6.25 5.62
CA SER A 299 -4.09 7.65 5.31
C SER A 299 -2.82 8.44 4.98
N THR A 300 -1.74 8.22 5.73
CA THR A 300 -0.46 8.91 5.49
C THR A 300 0.21 8.45 4.19
N VAL A 301 0.26 7.14 3.91
CA VAL A 301 0.82 6.58 2.67
C VAL A 301 0.02 7.02 1.44
N ALA A 302 -1.31 6.93 1.50
CA ALA A 302 -2.20 7.43 0.44
C ALA A 302 -2.08 8.95 0.27
N GLY A 303 -1.83 9.67 1.37
CA GLY A 303 -1.65 11.12 1.38
C GLY A 303 -0.47 11.60 0.54
N VAL A 304 0.67 10.90 0.59
CA VAL A 304 1.85 11.19 -0.25
C VAL A 304 1.51 11.15 -1.75
N LEU A 305 0.59 10.28 -2.15
CA LEU A 305 0.16 10.14 -3.55
C LEU A 305 -0.96 11.11 -3.92
N ALA A 306 -2.02 11.17 -3.10
CA ALA A 306 -3.34 11.65 -3.51
C ALA A 306 -3.95 12.72 -2.60
N ALA A 307 -3.32 13.13 -1.50
CA ALA A 307 -3.86 14.19 -0.66
C ALA A 307 -4.05 15.49 -1.44
N ARG A 308 -5.10 16.23 -1.09
CA ARG A 308 -5.25 17.62 -1.53
C ARG A 308 -4.11 18.48 -1.00
N TRP A 309 -3.75 19.50 -1.75
CA TRP A 309 -2.73 20.46 -1.34
C TRP A 309 -3.35 21.52 -0.42
N GLU A 310 -2.57 21.98 0.56
CA GLU A 310 -2.89 23.13 1.43
C GLU A 310 -4.19 22.98 2.23
N GLN A 311 -4.61 21.76 2.61
CA GLN A 311 -5.89 21.55 3.31
C GLN A 311 -5.86 20.62 4.52
N GLY A 312 -4.93 19.67 4.70
CA GLY A 312 -5.06 18.71 5.81
C GLY A 312 -3.79 18.03 6.33
N GLY A 313 -2.60 18.46 5.91
CA GLY A 313 -1.31 17.98 6.43
C GLY A 313 -0.42 17.36 5.35
N ASN A 314 -0.97 16.57 4.42
CA ASN A 314 -0.22 16.00 3.30
C ASN A 314 -0.25 16.86 2.04
N THR A 315 0.49 16.44 1.01
CA THR A 315 0.46 17.04 -0.34
C THR A 315 0.70 15.93 -1.35
N GLY A 316 -0.38 15.48 -2.00
CA GLY A 316 -0.33 14.37 -2.93
C GLY A 316 0.44 14.73 -4.20
N PHE A 317 1.48 13.97 -4.53
CA PHE A 317 2.26 14.16 -5.75
C PHE A 317 1.38 14.08 -7.01
N LEU A 318 0.61 13.00 -7.14
CA LEU A 318 -0.22 12.74 -8.32
C LEU A 318 -1.35 13.76 -8.44
N ARG A 319 -1.91 14.18 -7.30
CA ARG A 319 -2.91 15.25 -7.24
C ARG A 319 -2.36 16.57 -7.81
N GLY A 320 -1.08 16.85 -7.59
CA GLY A 320 -0.38 18.00 -8.18
C GLY A 320 -0.26 17.92 -9.72
N LEU A 321 -0.34 16.75 -10.33
CA LEU A 321 -0.21 16.57 -11.78
C LEU A 321 -1.53 16.72 -12.54
N ASP A 322 -2.66 16.69 -11.85
CA ASP A 322 -4.02 16.71 -12.43
C ASP A 322 -4.24 17.78 -13.52
N PRO A 323 -3.74 19.04 -13.41
CA PRO A 323 -3.96 20.05 -14.45
C PRO A 323 -3.43 19.68 -15.85
N ALA A 324 -2.51 18.72 -15.93
CA ALA A 324 -1.91 18.26 -17.20
C ALA A 324 -1.97 16.73 -17.39
N SER A 325 -2.64 16.00 -16.48
CA SER A 325 -2.72 14.54 -16.48
C SER A 325 -4.12 14.08 -16.91
N PRO A 326 -4.26 12.89 -17.54
CA PRO A 326 -5.55 12.25 -17.74
C PRO A 326 -6.15 11.67 -16.45
N GLY A 327 -5.49 11.88 -15.30
CA GLY A 327 -5.85 11.31 -14.01
C GLY A 327 -5.12 10.01 -13.73
N PHE A 328 -4.97 9.73 -12.43
CA PHE A 328 -4.42 8.48 -11.91
C PHE A 328 -5.47 7.77 -11.07
N GLU A 329 -5.43 6.45 -11.02
CA GLU A 329 -6.31 5.66 -10.14
C GLU A 329 -5.46 5.07 -9.01
N VAL A 330 -5.61 5.62 -7.80
CA VAL A 330 -4.94 5.12 -6.58
C VAL A 330 -5.91 4.20 -5.86
N ILE A 331 -5.61 2.91 -5.85
CA ILE A 331 -6.43 1.87 -5.23
C ILE A 331 -5.73 1.38 -3.97
N VAL A 332 -6.29 1.68 -2.80
CA VAL A 332 -5.83 1.22 -1.49
C VAL A 332 -6.62 -0.03 -1.12
N GLU A 333 -5.95 -1.18 -1.07
CA GLU A 333 -6.60 -2.47 -0.84
C GLU A 333 -5.73 -3.44 -0.05
N ARG A 334 -6.38 -4.18 0.84
CA ARG A 334 -5.84 -5.29 1.61
C ARG A 334 -6.93 -6.36 1.77
N ASN A 335 -6.92 -7.35 0.87
CA ASN A 335 -7.95 -8.37 0.61
C ASN A 335 -8.76 -8.80 1.83
N SER A 336 -8.08 -9.14 2.92
CA SER A 336 -8.62 -9.44 4.23
C SER A 336 -7.57 -9.17 5.31
N ASP A 337 -7.88 -9.45 6.58
CA ASP A 337 -6.93 -9.33 7.68
C ASP A 337 -5.94 -10.52 7.79
N ALA A 338 -5.85 -11.38 6.77
CA ALA A 338 -5.01 -12.58 6.76
C ALA A 338 -3.52 -12.31 6.47
N GLY A 339 -2.96 -11.27 7.09
CA GLY A 339 -1.52 -11.01 7.11
C GLY A 339 -0.88 -10.87 5.71
N ILE A 340 0.17 -11.65 5.45
CA ILE A 340 0.98 -11.56 4.22
C ILE A 340 0.26 -12.21 3.05
N THR A 341 -0.38 -13.36 3.24
CA THR A 341 -1.17 -14.03 2.20
C THR A 341 -2.27 -13.09 1.67
N ALA A 342 -2.91 -12.29 2.52
CA ALA A 342 -3.89 -11.29 2.09
C ALA A 342 -3.27 -10.15 1.25
N ASN A 343 -2.05 -9.70 1.61
CA ASN A 343 -1.32 -8.69 0.85
C ASN A 343 -0.99 -9.19 -0.57
N ILE A 344 -0.60 -10.46 -0.69
CA ILE A 344 -0.34 -11.10 -1.99
C ILE A 344 -1.64 -11.31 -2.78
N ALA A 345 -2.71 -11.78 -2.14
CA ALA A 345 -4.02 -11.93 -2.79
C ALA A 345 -4.56 -10.59 -3.34
N ALA A 346 -4.41 -9.50 -2.58
CA ALA A 346 -4.73 -8.15 -3.04
C ALA A 346 -3.88 -7.74 -4.24
N SER A 347 -2.56 -7.96 -4.15
CA SER A 347 -1.63 -7.62 -5.23
C SER A 347 -1.96 -8.34 -6.53
N VAL A 348 -2.26 -9.64 -6.47
CA VAL A 348 -2.68 -10.43 -7.64
C VAL A 348 -3.95 -9.87 -8.26
N ASN A 349 -5.00 -9.65 -7.46
CA ASN A 349 -6.26 -9.07 -7.95
C ASN A 349 -6.07 -7.70 -8.62
N LEU A 350 -5.28 -6.83 -7.99
CA LEU A 350 -5.00 -5.49 -8.50
C LEU A 350 -4.24 -5.53 -9.83
N VAL A 351 -3.26 -6.43 -9.95
CA VAL A 351 -2.51 -6.64 -11.20
C VAL A 351 -3.42 -7.18 -12.31
N GLU A 352 -4.27 -8.17 -12.00
CA GLU A 352 -5.27 -8.66 -12.96
C GLU A 352 -6.34 -7.61 -13.32
N ASP A 353 -6.53 -6.60 -12.47
CA ASP A 353 -7.35 -5.41 -12.72
C ASP A 353 -6.59 -4.28 -13.44
N GLY A 354 -5.35 -4.51 -13.85
CA GLY A 354 -4.57 -3.60 -14.70
C GLY A 354 -3.74 -2.57 -13.93
N VAL A 355 -3.46 -2.79 -12.64
CA VAL A 355 -2.43 -2.03 -11.93
C VAL A 355 -1.06 -2.25 -12.58
N ARG A 356 -0.33 -1.16 -12.80
CA ARG A 356 1.03 -1.17 -13.36
C ARG A 356 2.12 -0.93 -12.32
N VAL A 357 1.75 -0.32 -11.19
CA VAL A 357 2.64 0.00 -10.08
C VAL A 357 2.01 -0.47 -8.78
N LEU A 358 2.66 -1.40 -8.08
CA LEU A 358 2.29 -1.81 -6.73
C LEU A 358 3.18 -1.06 -5.73
N ASN A 359 2.58 -0.46 -4.70
CA ASN A 359 3.27 0.13 -3.56
C ASN A 359 3.13 -0.80 -2.35
N TRP A 360 4.25 -1.37 -1.91
CA TRP A 360 4.37 -2.22 -0.73
C TRP A 360 5.13 -1.50 0.37
N SER A 361 4.43 -0.76 1.21
CA SER A 361 4.98 -0.04 2.37
C SER A 361 5.13 -0.94 3.61
N TRP A 362 5.31 -2.25 3.42
CA TRP A 362 5.40 -3.26 4.48
C TRP A 362 6.63 -4.16 4.28
N GLY A 363 7.01 -4.83 5.38
CA GLY A 363 8.10 -5.79 5.39
C GLY A 363 8.11 -6.57 6.70
N ILE A 364 8.74 -7.74 6.70
CA ILE A 364 8.89 -8.61 7.87
C ILE A 364 10.37 -8.97 8.10
N HIS A 365 10.67 -9.30 9.35
CA HIS A 365 11.95 -9.85 9.78
C HIS A 365 11.77 -11.28 10.28
N ARG A 366 12.83 -12.09 10.24
CA ARG A 366 12.87 -13.38 10.96
C ARG A 366 13.29 -13.17 12.42
N VAL A 367 12.77 -13.99 13.33
CA VAL A 367 13.29 -14.09 14.70
C VAL A 367 14.80 -14.34 14.67
N GLY A 368 15.55 -13.54 15.45
CA GLY A 368 17.02 -13.55 15.47
C GLY A 368 17.68 -12.60 14.47
N ALA A 369 16.92 -11.83 13.69
CA ALA A 369 17.45 -10.75 12.87
C ALA A 369 18.18 -9.71 13.74
N LYS A 370 19.28 -9.17 13.21
CA LYS A 370 20.10 -8.17 13.89
C LYS A 370 20.20 -6.88 13.09
N ASN A 371 20.27 -5.75 13.79
CA ASN A 371 20.59 -4.46 13.18
C ASN A 371 22.10 -4.35 12.89
N VAL A 372 22.52 -3.24 12.28
CA VAL A 372 23.93 -2.99 11.94
C VAL A 372 24.84 -2.90 13.16
N GLU A 373 24.29 -2.53 14.33
CA GLU A 373 25.00 -2.52 15.62
C GLU A 373 25.12 -3.91 16.28
N GLY A 374 24.40 -4.91 15.77
CA GLY A 374 24.40 -6.28 16.28
C GLY A 374 23.33 -6.58 17.34
N ASP A 375 22.44 -5.63 17.64
CA ASP A 375 21.29 -5.80 18.52
C ASP A 375 20.13 -6.50 17.79
N GLU A 376 19.25 -7.17 18.54
CA GLU A 376 18.08 -7.85 17.96
C GLU A 376 17.03 -6.88 17.44
N VAL A 377 16.49 -7.19 16.25
CA VAL A 377 15.31 -6.51 15.70
C VAL A 377 14.07 -7.24 16.22
N ASP A 378 13.21 -6.55 16.96
CA ASP A 378 12.01 -7.13 17.60
C ASP A 378 10.69 -6.72 16.91
N SER A 379 10.77 -5.94 15.83
CA SER A 379 9.61 -5.43 15.11
C SER A 379 9.31 -6.21 13.83
N LEU A 380 8.01 -6.44 13.61
CA LEU A 380 7.47 -7.18 12.47
C LEU A 380 8.15 -8.56 12.28
N VAL A 381 8.57 -9.19 13.37
CA VAL A 381 9.25 -10.49 13.37
C VAL A 381 8.31 -11.66 13.11
N ARG A 382 8.86 -12.71 12.52
CA ARG A 382 8.20 -13.97 12.14
C ARG A 382 9.08 -15.15 12.48
N SER A 383 8.47 -16.27 12.88
CA SER A 383 9.21 -17.51 13.12
C SER A 383 9.87 -17.99 11.82
N GLY A 384 10.90 -18.84 11.95
CA GLY A 384 11.53 -19.45 10.77
C GLY A 384 10.54 -20.25 9.91
N LEU A 385 9.56 -20.91 10.55
CA LEU A 385 8.55 -21.69 9.85
C LEU A 385 7.64 -20.81 8.97
N ALA A 386 7.22 -19.65 9.50
CA ALA A 386 6.41 -18.71 8.72
C ALA A 386 7.24 -18.03 7.61
N MET A 387 8.49 -17.63 7.91
CA MET A 387 9.38 -17.00 6.92
C MET A 387 9.60 -17.88 5.69
N SER A 388 9.91 -19.16 5.87
CA SER A 388 10.09 -20.08 4.73
C SER A 388 8.82 -20.20 3.88
N GLY A 389 7.64 -20.26 4.49
CA GLY A 389 6.39 -20.28 3.72
C GLY A 389 6.14 -18.98 2.94
N TYR A 390 6.49 -17.82 3.51
CA TYR A 390 6.35 -16.55 2.81
C TYR A 390 7.36 -16.36 1.69
N GLU A 391 8.57 -16.89 1.85
CA GLU A 391 9.60 -16.88 0.81
C GLU A 391 9.10 -17.61 -0.44
N GLU A 392 8.63 -18.84 -0.31
CA GLU A 392 8.07 -19.63 -1.43
C GLU A 392 6.86 -18.93 -2.06
N LEU A 393 5.96 -18.35 -1.26
CA LEU A 393 4.82 -17.58 -1.76
C LEU A 393 5.24 -16.35 -2.57
N LEU A 394 6.28 -15.64 -2.13
CA LEU A 394 6.81 -14.45 -2.80
C LEU A 394 7.58 -14.82 -4.08
N GLU A 395 8.32 -15.93 -4.05
CA GLU A 395 8.98 -16.47 -5.24
C GLU A 395 7.95 -16.77 -6.32
N GLU A 396 6.89 -17.53 -5.99
CA GLU A 396 5.80 -17.83 -6.91
C GLU A 396 5.13 -16.55 -7.43
N PHE A 397 4.88 -15.57 -6.55
CA PHE A 397 4.31 -14.28 -6.96
C PHE A 397 5.19 -13.55 -8.01
N PHE A 398 6.50 -13.50 -7.81
CA PHE A 398 7.41 -12.84 -8.76
C PHE A 398 7.64 -13.66 -10.03
N LEU A 399 7.57 -15.00 -9.96
CA LEU A 399 7.57 -15.86 -11.15
C LEU A 399 6.32 -15.63 -12.00
N TRP A 400 5.14 -15.59 -11.37
CA TRP A 400 3.88 -15.25 -12.01
C TRP A 400 3.91 -13.86 -12.65
N LEU A 401 4.38 -12.84 -11.92
CA LEU A 401 4.54 -11.49 -12.46
C LEU A 401 5.43 -11.49 -13.71
N ARG A 402 6.57 -12.19 -13.68
CA ARG A 402 7.52 -12.21 -14.81
C ARG A 402 6.91 -12.85 -16.04
N LYS A 403 6.11 -13.89 -15.85
CA LYS A 403 5.52 -14.70 -16.91
C LYS A 403 4.29 -14.04 -17.51
N GLU A 404 3.37 -13.58 -16.68
CA GLU A 404 2.03 -13.12 -17.09
C GLU A 404 1.91 -11.59 -17.13
N HIS A 405 2.72 -10.87 -16.34
CA HIS A 405 2.62 -9.41 -16.17
C HIS A 405 4.01 -8.72 -16.16
N PRO A 406 4.85 -8.91 -17.18
CA PRO A 406 6.24 -8.43 -17.19
C PRO A 406 6.36 -6.90 -17.15
N ASP A 407 5.26 -6.18 -17.40
CA ASP A 407 5.17 -4.74 -17.43
C ASP A 407 4.79 -4.11 -16.08
N VAL A 408 4.53 -4.92 -15.04
CA VAL A 408 4.23 -4.49 -13.67
C VAL A 408 5.50 -4.33 -12.85
N VAL A 409 5.56 -3.29 -12.02
CA VAL A 409 6.64 -3.05 -11.06
C VAL A 409 6.10 -2.93 -9.64
N VAL A 410 6.82 -3.53 -8.68
CA VAL A 410 6.59 -3.44 -7.25
C VAL A 410 7.62 -2.48 -6.66
N ILE A 411 7.14 -1.44 -5.96
CA ILE A 411 7.94 -0.50 -5.20
C ILE A 411 7.79 -0.86 -3.73
N ASN A 412 8.87 -1.27 -3.08
CA ASN A 412 8.85 -1.79 -1.71
C ASN A 412 9.72 -0.96 -0.76
N SER A 413 9.29 -0.84 0.49
CA SER A 413 10.10 -0.21 1.53
C SER A 413 11.27 -1.11 1.97
N ALA A 414 12.45 -0.53 2.16
CA ALA A 414 13.62 -1.25 2.65
C ALA A 414 13.40 -1.83 4.06
N GLY A 415 12.66 -1.10 4.91
CA GLY A 415 12.46 -1.42 6.33
C GLY A 415 13.04 -0.34 7.25
N ASN A 416 12.66 -0.38 8.52
CA ASN A 416 13.07 0.60 9.54
C ASN A 416 13.83 -0.06 10.72
N GLY A 417 14.44 -1.23 10.50
CA GLY A 417 15.14 -1.98 11.55
C GLY A 417 16.61 -1.62 11.72
N ALA A 418 17.09 -0.55 11.07
CA ALA A 418 18.52 -0.23 10.96
C ALA A 418 19.36 -1.46 10.57
N SER A 419 18.85 -2.28 9.64
CA SER A 419 19.46 -3.56 9.26
C SER A 419 19.79 -3.59 7.76
N TYR A 420 20.19 -4.76 7.27
CA TYR A 420 20.52 -5.02 5.87
C TYR A 420 19.25 -5.47 5.12
N SER A 421 19.01 -4.90 3.95
CA SER A 421 17.80 -5.19 3.15
C SER A 421 17.91 -6.50 2.37
N GLY A 422 19.15 -6.90 2.04
CA GLY A 422 19.52 -8.06 1.23
C GLY A 422 19.82 -9.34 2.01
N THR A 423 19.65 -9.36 3.33
CA THR A 423 19.76 -10.59 4.14
C THR A 423 18.51 -11.44 3.96
N ASP A 424 18.47 -12.21 2.87
CA ASP A 424 17.38 -13.13 2.50
C ASP A 424 16.91 -14.03 3.65
N GLU A 425 17.84 -14.57 4.45
CA GLU A 425 17.50 -15.40 5.62
C GLU A 425 16.68 -14.66 6.70
N TYR A 426 16.71 -13.33 6.72
CA TYR A 426 16.20 -12.50 7.81
C TYR A 426 15.21 -11.41 7.41
N ARG A 427 15.01 -11.11 6.11
CA ARG A 427 14.21 -9.96 5.66
C ARG A 427 13.41 -10.30 4.40
N LEU A 428 12.09 -10.02 4.39
CA LEU A 428 11.22 -10.17 3.21
C LEU A 428 10.21 -9.00 3.08
N PRO A 429 9.85 -8.53 1.87
CA PRO A 429 10.26 -9.03 0.56
C PRO A 429 11.51 -8.34 0.01
N SER A 430 12.05 -7.32 0.69
CA SER A 430 13.11 -6.45 0.14
C SER A 430 14.36 -7.21 -0.30
N SER A 431 14.65 -8.36 0.28
CA SER A 431 15.82 -9.19 -0.07
C SER A 431 15.74 -9.84 -1.46
N PHE A 432 14.54 -10.04 -2.01
CA PHE A 432 14.34 -10.72 -3.30
C PHE A 432 15.04 -9.97 -4.43
N VAL A 433 15.82 -10.67 -5.25
CA VAL A 433 16.53 -10.10 -6.40
C VAL A 433 15.70 -10.34 -7.68
N THR A 434 15.03 -9.31 -8.16
CA THR A 434 14.23 -9.36 -9.39
C THR A 434 14.09 -7.98 -10.02
N GLU A 435 13.95 -7.92 -11.35
CA GLU A 435 13.76 -6.66 -12.10
C GLU A 435 12.44 -5.95 -11.77
N GLN A 436 11.45 -6.70 -11.27
CA GLN A 436 10.12 -6.19 -10.94
C GLN A 436 10.00 -5.69 -9.49
N LEU A 437 11.07 -5.69 -8.70
CA LEU A 437 11.08 -5.20 -7.32
C LEU A 437 12.12 -4.10 -7.11
N LEU A 438 11.66 -2.87 -6.90
CA LEU A 438 12.45 -1.71 -6.55
C LEU A 438 12.38 -1.46 -5.04
N VAL A 439 13.51 -1.45 -4.36
CA VAL A 439 13.60 -1.26 -2.91
C VAL A 439 13.98 0.17 -2.58
N VAL A 440 13.20 0.80 -1.70
CA VAL A 440 13.28 2.22 -1.38
C VAL A 440 13.75 2.42 0.07
N GLY A 441 14.93 3.03 0.21
CA GLY A 441 15.47 3.48 1.49
C GLY A 441 15.00 4.88 1.88
N GLY A 442 15.30 5.27 3.12
CA GLY A 442 14.85 6.54 3.69
C GLY A 442 15.99 7.51 3.99
N HIS A 443 15.84 8.75 3.55
CA HIS A 443 16.69 9.87 3.96
C HIS A 443 15.86 10.99 4.59
N GLN A 444 16.53 11.94 5.21
CA GLN A 444 15.93 13.16 5.76
C GLN A 444 16.82 14.38 5.47
N ARG A 445 16.24 15.57 5.55
CA ARG A 445 16.95 16.84 5.34
C ARG A 445 18.06 17.00 6.39
N SER A 446 19.26 17.41 5.94
CA SER A 446 20.34 17.82 6.84
C SER A 446 20.17 19.27 7.29
N GLU A 447 20.78 19.67 8.41
CA GLU A 447 20.80 21.07 8.83
C GLU A 447 21.78 21.93 8.01
N ARG A 448 22.53 21.34 7.08
CA ARG A 448 23.58 22.03 6.33
C ARG A 448 22.96 22.94 5.25
N PRO A 449 23.38 24.22 5.16
CA PRO A 449 22.88 25.15 4.15
C PRO A 449 23.65 24.99 2.82
N VAL A 450 23.52 23.82 2.19
CA VAL A 450 24.14 23.50 0.89
C VAL A 450 23.09 23.49 -0.22
N ALA A 451 23.53 23.50 -1.47
CA ALA A 451 22.64 23.39 -2.62
C ALA A 451 21.91 22.02 -2.64
N VAL A 452 20.74 21.96 -3.27
CA VAL A 452 19.93 20.74 -3.30
C VAL A 452 20.70 19.57 -3.91
N ASP A 453 21.50 19.78 -4.95
CA ASP A 453 22.29 18.76 -5.63
C ASP A 453 23.57 18.33 -4.86
N ASP A 454 23.90 19.01 -3.77
CA ASP A 454 25.02 18.64 -2.92
C ASP A 454 24.71 17.34 -2.15
N PRO A 455 25.62 16.35 -2.12
CA PRO A 455 25.44 15.11 -1.37
C PRO A 455 25.15 15.32 0.12
N ALA A 456 25.65 16.41 0.71
CA ALA A 456 25.46 16.77 2.11
C ALA A 456 24.10 17.44 2.39
N TYR A 457 23.25 17.66 1.37
CA TYR A 457 21.92 18.21 1.53
C TYR A 457 20.98 17.29 2.32
N VAL A 458 21.23 15.98 2.30
CA VAL A 458 20.48 15.00 3.09
C VAL A 458 21.42 14.13 3.89
N VAL A 459 20.86 13.45 4.89
CA VAL A 459 21.52 12.36 5.60
C VAL A 459 20.62 11.13 5.56
N LYS A 460 21.22 9.94 5.61
CA LYS A 460 20.44 8.70 5.79
C LYS A 460 19.62 8.82 7.08
N ARG A 461 18.38 8.33 7.07
CA ARG A 461 17.65 8.11 8.32
C ARG A 461 18.32 6.96 9.08
N ALA A 462 18.60 7.13 10.36
CA ALA A 462 19.27 6.12 11.19
C ALA A 462 18.58 4.75 11.10
N ALA A 463 17.25 4.73 11.28
CA ALA A 463 16.44 3.53 11.24
C ALA A 463 16.33 2.88 9.84
N SER A 464 16.63 3.59 8.75
CA SER A 464 16.50 3.00 7.40
C SER A 464 17.44 1.82 7.25
N ASN A 465 16.89 0.70 6.76
CA ASN A 465 17.72 -0.39 6.26
C ASN A 465 18.59 0.10 5.09
N ILE A 466 19.74 -0.55 4.91
CA ILE A 466 20.79 -0.20 3.95
C ILE A 466 21.19 -1.43 3.13
N ASP A 467 22.26 -1.29 2.35
CA ASP A 467 22.94 -2.22 1.44
C ASP A 467 22.63 -2.07 -0.05
N ALA A 468 23.37 -2.85 -0.85
CA ALA A 468 23.27 -2.88 -2.31
C ALA A 468 21.91 -3.37 -2.82
N ARG A 469 21.04 -3.92 -1.96
CA ARG A 469 19.68 -4.27 -2.35
C ARG A 469 18.77 -3.04 -2.38
N VAL A 470 19.08 -1.98 -1.65
CA VAL A 470 18.35 -0.72 -1.75
C VAL A 470 18.66 -0.04 -3.09
N ASP A 471 17.66 0.12 -3.95
CA ASP A 471 17.83 0.69 -5.28
C ASP A 471 18.00 2.22 -5.24
N ILE A 472 17.26 2.91 -4.38
CA ILE A 472 17.25 4.38 -4.28
C ILE A 472 16.71 4.82 -2.91
N THR A 473 17.11 6.00 -2.44
CA THR A 473 16.50 6.63 -1.25
C THR A 473 15.56 7.77 -1.64
N ALA A 474 14.50 7.98 -0.84
CA ALA A 474 13.65 9.15 -0.91
C ALA A 474 13.38 9.74 0.48
N ALA A 475 12.94 11.00 0.53
CA ALA A 475 12.58 11.65 1.79
C ALA A 475 11.52 10.81 2.52
N ALA A 476 11.83 10.45 3.77
CA ALA A 476 11.07 9.46 4.53
C ALA A 476 10.16 10.07 5.59
N CYS A 477 10.17 11.41 5.75
CA CYS A 477 9.37 12.12 6.74
C CYS A 477 8.28 12.94 6.05
N VAL A 478 7.05 12.81 6.54
CA VAL A 478 5.86 13.50 6.02
C VAL A 478 5.00 13.98 7.18
N GLN A 479 4.10 14.93 6.92
CA GLN A 479 3.10 15.36 7.89
C GLN A 479 1.86 14.47 7.74
N ALA A 480 1.40 13.87 8.83
CA ALA A 480 0.18 13.07 8.85
C ALA A 480 -1.05 13.90 8.51
N SER A 481 -2.11 13.25 8.05
CA SER A 481 -3.38 13.94 7.80
C SER A 481 -4.03 14.32 9.13
N THR A 482 -4.86 15.35 9.12
CA THR A 482 -5.53 15.90 10.31
C THR A 482 -7.03 15.93 10.14
N ALA A 483 -7.77 16.02 11.25
CA ALA A 483 -9.23 16.15 11.22
C ALA A 483 -9.69 17.58 10.90
N GLN A 484 -8.82 18.59 11.00
CA GLN A 484 -9.16 20.01 10.82
C GLN A 484 -8.40 20.60 9.65
N ALA A 485 -9.09 21.42 8.86
CA ALA A 485 -8.44 22.10 7.75
C ALA A 485 -7.35 23.05 8.24
N ASP A 486 -6.30 23.21 7.43
CA ASP A 486 -5.15 24.10 7.69
C ASP A 486 -4.34 23.76 8.95
N GLN A 487 -4.62 22.62 9.60
CA GLN A 487 -3.81 22.11 10.71
C GLN A 487 -2.60 21.33 10.17
N ARG A 488 -1.44 21.55 10.79
CA ARG A 488 -0.27 20.68 10.56
C ARG A 488 -0.40 19.42 11.39
N GLY A 489 -0.33 18.26 10.74
CA GLY A 489 -0.31 16.97 11.42
C GLY A 489 1.02 16.66 12.07
N GLU A 490 1.03 15.57 12.84
CA GLU A 490 2.25 15.04 13.42
C GLU A 490 3.21 14.54 12.34
N VAL A 491 4.49 14.51 12.68
CA VAL A 491 5.54 14.08 11.76
C VAL A 491 5.64 12.57 11.81
N HIS A 492 5.43 11.92 10.68
CA HIS A 492 5.59 10.49 10.53
C HIS A 492 6.84 10.22 9.68
N CYS A 493 7.76 9.41 10.19
CA CYS A 493 9.01 9.08 9.52
C CYS A 493 9.18 7.56 9.34
N GLY A 494 9.52 7.14 8.13
CA GLY A 494 9.66 5.74 7.78
C GLY A 494 9.88 5.52 6.29
N THR A 495 10.57 4.43 5.95
CA THR A 495 10.70 3.99 4.54
C THR A 495 9.34 3.72 3.89
N SER A 496 8.31 3.44 4.67
CA SER A 496 6.91 3.35 4.23
C SER A 496 6.36 4.63 3.62
N TYR A 497 6.91 5.81 3.95
CA TYR A 497 6.52 7.11 3.37
C TYR A 497 7.44 7.57 2.23
N ALA A 498 8.67 7.04 2.17
CA ALA A 498 9.56 7.19 1.03
C ALA A 498 9.07 6.39 -0.19
N THR A 499 8.54 5.19 0.04
CA THR A 499 8.03 4.25 -0.98
C THR A 499 6.94 4.86 -1.88
N PRO A 500 5.85 5.49 -1.36
CA PRO A 500 4.83 6.10 -2.20
C PRO A 500 5.35 7.28 -3.03
N MET A 501 6.41 7.98 -2.59
CA MET A 501 7.04 9.02 -3.40
C MET A 501 7.65 8.45 -4.69
N VAL A 502 8.35 7.32 -4.57
CA VAL A 502 8.92 6.60 -5.72
C VAL A 502 7.82 5.99 -6.58
N ALA A 503 6.79 5.39 -5.97
CA ALA A 503 5.63 4.86 -6.71
C ALA A 503 4.91 5.93 -7.52
N GLY A 504 4.72 7.13 -6.95
CA GLY A 504 4.10 8.27 -7.62
C GLY A 504 4.89 8.75 -8.84
N VAL A 505 6.22 8.92 -8.72
CA VAL A 505 7.02 9.33 -9.88
C VAL A 505 7.09 8.24 -10.94
N VAL A 506 7.17 6.97 -10.56
CA VAL A 506 7.14 5.85 -11.51
C VAL A 506 5.81 5.81 -12.27
N ALA A 507 4.68 6.03 -11.59
CA ALA A 507 3.38 6.13 -12.25
C ALA A 507 3.33 7.31 -13.23
N ALA A 508 3.90 8.47 -12.88
CA ALA A 508 4.01 9.61 -13.78
C ALA A 508 4.94 9.33 -14.97
N MET A 509 6.05 8.61 -14.78
CA MET A 509 6.92 8.15 -15.86
C MET A 509 6.20 7.21 -16.82
N LEU A 510 5.39 6.28 -16.30
CA LEU A 510 4.55 5.38 -17.09
C LEU A 510 3.42 6.12 -17.81
N SER A 511 2.83 7.13 -17.17
CA SER A 511 1.87 8.02 -17.83
C SER A 511 2.51 8.72 -19.04
N ILE A 512 3.76 9.17 -18.89
CA ILE A 512 4.55 9.78 -19.96
C ILE A 512 4.94 8.76 -21.02
N ASN A 513 5.42 7.57 -20.67
CA ASN A 513 5.81 6.51 -21.61
C ASN A 513 5.32 5.14 -21.12
N PRO A 514 4.13 4.69 -21.57
CA PRO A 514 3.52 3.44 -21.10
C PRO A 514 4.29 2.17 -21.47
N ARG A 515 5.27 2.28 -22.38
CA ARG A 515 6.10 1.17 -22.87
C ARG A 515 7.30 0.88 -21.96
N LEU A 516 7.61 1.74 -21.01
CA LEU A 516 8.72 1.52 -20.08
C LEU A 516 8.47 0.22 -19.30
N GLN A 517 9.48 -0.65 -19.34
CA GLN A 517 9.52 -1.89 -18.57
C GLN A 517 10.19 -1.66 -17.21
N PRO A 518 9.98 -2.54 -16.21
CA PRO A 518 10.56 -2.41 -14.87
C PRO A 518 12.07 -2.13 -14.84
N GLU A 519 12.87 -2.87 -15.61
CA GLU A 519 14.32 -2.64 -15.74
C GLU A 519 14.64 -1.22 -16.27
N GLN A 520 13.87 -0.74 -17.25
CA GLN A 520 14.05 0.60 -17.81
C GLN A 520 13.65 1.68 -16.80
N LEU A 521 12.59 1.46 -16.02
CA LEU A 521 12.18 2.36 -14.94
C LEU A 521 13.28 2.47 -13.89
N ARG A 522 13.84 1.34 -13.42
CA ARG A 522 15.00 1.30 -12.53
C ARG A 522 16.15 2.12 -13.11
N LEU A 523 16.57 1.81 -14.34
CA LEU A 523 17.68 2.49 -15.01
C LEU A 523 17.46 4.01 -15.13
N LEU A 524 16.26 4.45 -15.48
CA LEU A 524 15.95 5.88 -15.60
C LEU A 524 15.95 6.59 -14.25
N LEU A 525 15.37 5.97 -13.20
CA LEU A 525 15.44 6.50 -11.83
C LEU A 525 16.89 6.65 -11.38
N ARG A 526 17.70 5.61 -11.58
CA ARG A 526 19.10 5.57 -11.20
C ARG A 526 19.97 6.57 -11.98
N ARG A 527 19.73 6.71 -13.29
CA ARG A 527 20.34 7.75 -14.14
C ARG A 527 19.96 9.17 -13.74
N SER A 528 18.74 9.35 -13.24
CA SER A 528 18.27 10.66 -12.77
C SER A 528 18.75 11.02 -11.37
N ALA A 529 19.14 10.02 -10.57
CA ALA A 529 19.37 10.17 -9.15
C ALA A 529 20.44 11.23 -8.85
N MET A 530 20.17 12.06 -7.84
CA MET A 530 21.21 12.82 -7.14
C MET A 530 21.97 11.87 -6.20
N THR A 531 23.03 12.38 -5.57
CA THR A 531 23.86 11.59 -4.65
C THR A 531 23.53 11.89 -3.20
N LEU A 532 23.82 10.94 -2.30
CA LEU A 532 23.90 11.17 -0.86
C LEU A 532 25.12 10.46 -0.26
N GLY A 533 25.55 10.91 0.92
CA GLY A 533 26.71 10.35 1.61
C GLY A 533 28.06 10.94 1.17
N GLY A 534 29.14 10.49 1.81
CA GLY A 534 30.51 10.89 1.50
C GLY A 534 31.04 10.30 0.19
N GLU A 535 32.26 10.69 -0.22
CA GLU A 535 33.03 9.93 -1.21
C GLU A 535 33.61 8.71 -0.49
N GLY A 536 32.89 7.60 -0.52
CA GLY A 536 33.34 6.30 0.00
C GLY A 536 33.54 5.35 -1.17
N ASP A 537 34.82 5.03 -1.42
CA ASP A 537 35.30 4.12 -2.45
C ASP A 537 34.79 2.68 -2.26
N PHE A 538 34.83 1.91 -3.35
CA PHE A 538 34.66 0.45 -3.39
C PHE A 538 35.66 -0.30 -2.47
N GLU A 539 35.53 -0.19 -1.15
CA GLU A 539 36.22 -1.04 -0.16
C GLU A 539 35.27 -2.17 0.31
N PRO A 540 35.79 -3.36 0.64
CA PRO A 540 35.03 -4.60 0.66
C PRO A 540 34.09 -4.70 1.86
N MET A 541 32.80 -4.97 1.57
CA MET A 541 31.76 -5.68 2.35
C MET A 541 31.48 -5.31 3.82
N ASP A 542 32.23 -4.42 4.43
CA ASP A 542 32.05 -4.02 5.82
C ASP A 542 31.44 -2.60 5.91
N ALA A 543 30.12 -2.54 5.66
CA ALA A 543 29.15 -1.81 6.51
C ALA A 543 28.64 -0.37 6.22
N GLU A 544 28.77 0.27 5.04
CA GLU A 544 28.12 1.61 4.83
C GLU A 544 27.47 1.90 3.46
N ASP A 545 27.27 0.92 2.58
CA ASP A 545 26.53 1.15 1.32
C ASP A 545 25.06 1.47 1.61
N LEU A 546 24.64 2.73 1.49
CA LEU A 546 23.25 3.15 1.77
C LEU A 546 22.28 2.65 0.69
N THR A 547 22.79 2.48 -0.52
CA THR A 547 22.11 1.92 -1.71
C THR A 547 23.11 1.17 -2.56
N ALA A 548 22.63 0.46 -3.59
CA ALA A 548 23.45 0.10 -4.74
C ALA A 548 24.22 1.34 -5.24
N PRO A 549 25.54 1.25 -5.47
CA PRO A 549 26.32 2.39 -5.91
C PRO A 549 25.92 2.82 -7.32
N ILE A 550 25.98 4.12 -7.60
CA ILE A 550 25.77 4.65 -8.95
C ILE A 550 26.84 4.07 -9.88
N LEU A 551 26.39 3.42 -10.95
CA LEU A 551 27.28 2.76 -11.91
C LEU A 551 27.67 3.71 -13.05
N PRO A 552 28.84 3.51 -13.71
CA PRO A 552 29.20 4.29 -14.91
C PRO A 552 28.13 4.23 -16.01
N SER A 553 27.44 3.10 -16.19
CA SER A 553 26.33 2.93 -17.14
C SER A 553 25.13 3.86 -16.87
N GLU A 554 25.03 4.37 -15.64
CA GLU A 554 24.03 5.34 -15.17
C GLU A 554 24.51 6.79 -15.33
N ARG A 555 25.75 6.99 -15.79
CA ARG A 555 26.38 8.27 -16.10
C ARG A 555 27.01 8.27 -17.50
N ASN A 556 26.27 7.76 -18.49
CA ASN A 556 26.70 7.69 -19.89
C ASN A 556 28.08 7.02 -20.10
N TYR A 557 28.40 6.00 -19.30
CA TYR A 557 29.67 5.27 -19.30
C TYR A 557 30.90 6.15 -18.95
N GLN A 558 30.71 7.27 -18.26
CA GLN A 558 31.78 8.12 -17.75
C GLN A 558 32.32 7.55 -16.43
N LEU A 559 33.46 6.86 -16.47
CA LEU A 559 34.07 6.26 -15.27
C LEU A 559 34.49 7.28 -14.21
N ASN A 560 34.89 8.48 -14.64
CA ASN A 560 35.37 9.54 -13.74
C ASN A 560 34.27 10.54 -13.37
N ASP A 561 33.00 10.19 -13.57
CA ASP A 561 31.89 11.02 -13.11
C ASP A 561 31.89 11.04 -11.58
N LYS A 562 31.76 12.25 -11.00
CA LYS A 562 31.82 12.49 -9.55
C LYS A 562 30.75 11.72 -8.75
N ASP A 563 29.69 11.27 -9.42
CA ASP A 563 28.58 10.56 -8.81
C ASP A 563 28.83 9.04 -8.75
N VAL A 564 29.72 8.50 -9.59
CA VAL A 564 29.97 7.06 -9.67
C VAL A 564 30.53 6.55 -8.34
N GLY A 565 30.00 5.41 -7.86
CA GLY A 565 30.34 4.83 -6.57
C GLY A 565 29.50 5.38 -5.40
N ARG A 566 28.81 6.51 -5.57
CA ARG A 566 27.99 7.09 -4.48
C ARG A 566 26.62 6.44 -4.38
N SER A 567 26.03 6.54 -3.19
CA SER A 567 24.64 6.18 -2.97
C SER A 567 23.68 7.14 -3.67
N ALA A 568 22.47 6.66 -3.92
CA ALA A 568 21.54 7.33 -4.80
C ALA A 568 20.29 7.87 -4.13
N ARG A 569 19.96 9.09 -4.50
CA ARG A 569 18.85 9.87 -3.99
C ARG A 569 17.88 10.23 -5.11
N LEU A 570 16.59 10.11 -4.85
CA LEU A 570 15.53 10.44 -5.79
C LEU A 570 15.65 11.88 -6.33
N ASP A 571 15.62 12.03 -7.65
CA ASP A 571 15.35 13.30 -8.34
C ASP A 571 14.12 13.11 -9.21
N MET A 572 12.96 13.53 -8.69
CA MET A 572 11.68 13.33 -9.39
C MET A 572 11.63 14.12 -10.69
N HIS A 573 12.21 15.33 -10.73
CA HIS A 573 12.18 16.17 -11.91
C HIS A 573 12.99 15.54 -13.04
N LYS A 574 14.23 15.12 -12.74
CA LYS A 574 15.09 14.52 -13.76
C LYS A 574 14.57 13.18 -14.24
N ALA A 575 13.91 12.40 -13.38
CA ALA A 575 13.24 11.16 -13.77
C ALA A 575 12.13 11.40 -14.83
N LEU A 576 11.28 12.41 -14.64
CA LEU A 576 10.25 12.78 -15.62
C LEU A 576 10.83 13.31 -16.93
N ASP A 577 11.89 14.12 -16.86
CA ASP A 577 12.61 14.60 -18.05
C ASP A 577 13.16 13.42 -18.88
N LEU A 578 13.83 12.47 -18.22
CA LEU A 578 14.33 11.27 -18.90
C LEU A 578 13.19 10.38 -19.44
N ALA A 579 12.04 10.31 -18.76
CA ALA A 579 10.88 9.61 -19.28
C ALA A 579 10.35 10.25 -20.57
N VAL A 580 10.32 11.58 -20.67
CA VAL A 580 9.97 12.28 -21.92
C VAL A 580 10.98 11.94 -23.02
N GLN A 581 12.28 12.04 -22.74
CA GLN A 581 13.34 11.73 -23.71
C GLN A 581 13.33 10.27 -24.17
N SER A 582 12.91 9.35 -23.30
CA SER A 582 12.80 7.92 -23.63
C SER A 582 11.78 7.63 -24.74
N ARG A 583 10.82 8.54 -24.97
CA ARG A 583 9.85 8.40 -26.06
C ARG A 583 10.47 8.51 -27.44
N ASP A 584 11.50 9.35 -27.58
CA ASP A 584 12.18 9.63 -28.84
C ASP A 584 13.32 8.62 -29.09
N ARG A 585 13.86 8.03 -28.02
CA ARG A 585 14.85 6.95 -28.05
C ARG A 585 14.18 5.58 -28.25
N VAL A 586 13.44 5.45 -29.35
CA VAL A 586 12.99 4.13 -29.83
C VAL A 586 13.84 3.80 -31.05
N ARG A 587 14.98 3.14 -30.79
CA ARG A 587 15.68 2.29 -31.75
C ARG A 587 16.65 1.38 -31.02
#